data_AF-A0A024G6E7-F1
#
_entry.id   AF-A0A024G6E7-F1
#
_cell.length_a   1.000
_cell.length_b   1.000
_cell.length_c   1.000
_cell.angle_alpha   90.00
_cell.angle_beta   90.00
_cell.angle_gamma   90.00
#
_symmetry.space_group_name_H-M   'P 1'
#
loop_
_entity.id
_entity.type
_entity.pdbx_description
1 polymer ?
#
loop_
_entity_poly.entity_id
_entity_poly.type
_entity_poly.pdbx_seq_one_letter_code
_entity_poly.pdbx_strand_id
1 'polypeptide(L)'
;MSDPCFISDEDLFDSERFPLTEDDARELDEMDAVNEVLAELDVMETHQELYHRLQQKVQELRSQSEGGIEPHGKPQRHNFTSAAHLHKPKKNMNFSPKPLYSMKQPQSKQR
;
A
#
# COMPACT_ATOMS: atom_id res chain seq x y z
N MET A 1 4.81 36.46 38.24
CA MET A 1 3.36 36.20 38.13
C MET A 1 3.23 35.05 37.17
N SER A 2 2.75 33.89 37.62
CA SER A 2 2.54 32.71 36.79
C SER A 2 1.28 32.93 35.96
N ASP A 3 1.33 32.68 34.65
CA ASP A 3 0.16 32.83 33.78
C ASP A 3 -0.95 31.87 34.25
N PRO A 4 -2.17 32.37 34.52
CA PRO A 4 -3.26 31.57 35.09
C PRO A 4 -3.81 30.49 34.13
N CYS A 5 -3.30 30.41 32.90
CA CYS A 5 -3.66 29.41 31.90
C CYS A 5 -2.52 28.45 31.53
N PHE A 6 -1.36 28.49 32.20
CA PHE A 6 -0.30 27.53 31.93
C PHE A 6 -0.62 26.20 32.61
N ILE A 7 -1.22 25.28 31.85
CA ILE A 7 -1.31 23.88 32.22
C ILE A 7 0.00 23.19 31.80
N SER A 8 0.59 22.40 32.70
CA SER A 8 1.77 21.61 32.34
C SER A 8 1.37 20.43 31.47
N ASP A 9 2.28 19.90 30.66
CA ASP A 9 1.99 18.69 29.86
C ASP A 9 1.57 17.52 30.76
N GLU A 10 2.18 17.38 31.94
CA GLU A 10 1.82 16.35 32.94
C GLU A 10 0.36 16.49 33.41
N ASP A 11 -0.12 17.72 33.59
CA ASP A 11 -1.51 17.99 33.98
C ASP A 11 -2.49 17.92 32.79
N LEU A 12 -2.00 18.13 31.57
CA LEU A 12 -2.79 18.10 30.34
C LEU A 12 -3.17 16.67 29.94
N PHE A 13 -2.26 15.72 30.18
CA PHE A 13 -2.47 14.30 29.89
C PHE A 13 -2.89 13.48 31.12
N ASP A 14 -3.26 14.14 32.23
CA ASP A 14 -3.77 13.47 33.42
C ASP A 14 -5.18 12.90 33.16
N SER A 15 -5.27 11.58 33.05
CA SER A 15 -6.52 10.85 32.80
C SER A 15 -7.52 10.92 33.96
N GLU A 16 -7.09 11.23 35.19
CA GLU A 16 -8.01 11.45 36.30
C GLU A 16 -8.69 12.82 36.21
N ARG A 17 -7.97 13.80 35.65
CA ARG A 17 -8.42 15.19 35.50
C ARG A 17 -9.19 15.43 34.21
N PHE A 18 -8.79 14.76 33.14
CA PHE A 18 -9.41 14.79 31.83
C PHE A 18 -9.65 13.35 31.35
N PRO A 19 -10.66 12.66 31.92
CA PRO A 19 -10.98 11.30 31.53
C PRO A 19 -11.44 11.28 30.07
N LEU A 20 -10.96 10.30 29.31
CA LEU A 20 -11.38 10.07 27.93
C LEU A 20 -12.88 9.78 27.92
N THR A 21 -13.63 10.59 27.19
CA THR A 21 -15.08 10.40 27.05
C THR A 21 -15.37 9.32 26.02
N GLU A 22 -16.59 8.77 26.05
CA GLU A 22 -17.03 7.82 25.01
C GLU A 22 -17.07 8.47 23.62
N ASP A 23 -17.30 9.79 23.55
CA ASP A 23 -17.26 10.54 22.30
C ASP A 23 -15.83 10.68 21.78
N ASP A 24 -14.86 10.98 22.64
CA ASP A 24 -13.44 11.03 22.26
C ASP A 24 -12.95 9.66 21.78
N ALA A 25 -13.35 8.58 22.45
CA ALA A 25 -13.00 7.22 22.04
C ALA A 25 -13.58 6.88 20.66
N ARG A 26 -14.83 7.27 20.39
CA ARG A 26 -15.45 7.09 19.07
C ARG A 26 -14.76 7.91 17.99
N GLU A 27 -14.38 9.15 18.29
CA GLU A 27 -13.62 9.99 17.34
C GLU A 27 -12.28 9.35 16.98
N LEU A 28 -11.57 8.78 17.96
CA LEU A 28 -10.32 8.05 17.72
C LEU A 28 -10.53 6.82 16.82
N ASP A 29 -11.60 6.04 17.04
CA ASP A 29 -11.94 4.90 16.18
C ASP A 29 -12.24 5.34 14.73
N GLU A 30 -12.92 6.48 14.55
CA GLU A 30 -13.18 7.07 13.24
C GLU A 30 -11.88 7.52 12.56
N MET A 31 -10.96 8.13 13.33
CA MET A 31 -9.64 8.51 12.83
C MET A 31 -8.82 7.31 12.38
N ASP A 32 -8.87 6.20 13.12
CA ASP A 32 -8.19 4.96 12.73
C ASP A 32 -8.72 4.41 11.40
N ALA A 33 -10.05 4.43 11.20
CA ALA A 33 -10.65 4.05 9.93
C ALA A 33 -10.22 4.95 8.77
N VAL A 34 -10.12 6.27 9.00
CA VAL A 34 -9.60 7.22 8.00
C VAL A 34 -8.14 6.92 7.68
N ASN A 35 -7.31 6.67 8.69
CA ASN A 35 -5.89 6.37 8.50
C ASN A 35 -5.68 5.07 7.69
N GLU A 36 -6.52 4.05 7.90
CA GLU A 36 -6.49 2.81 7.13
C GLU A 36 -6.76 3.09 5.64
N VAL A 37 -7.80 3.87 5.33
CA VAL A 37 -8.13 4.23 3.94
C VAL A 37 -7.01 5.05 3.29
N LEU A 38 -6.42 5.99 4.02
CA LEU A 38 -5.30 6.79 3.51
C LEU A 38 -4.07 5.94 3.21
N ALA A 39 -3.78 4.93 4.05
CA ALA A 39 -2.69 3.99 3.80
C ALA A 39 -2.95 3.13 2.55
N GLU A 40 -4.19 2.70 2.31
CA GLU A 40 -4.56 1.99 1.08
C GLU A 40 -4.41 2.88 -0.17
N LEU A 41 -4.83 4.14 -0.09
CA LEU A 41 -4.72 5.09 -1.19
C LEU A 41 -3.26 5.36 -1.59
N ASP A 42 -2.35 5.48 -0.63
CA ASP A 42 -0.91 5.65 -0.90
C ASP A 42 -0.36 4.46 -1.71
N VAL A 43 -0.72 3.22 -1.33
CA VAL A 43 -0.34 2.03 -2.09
C VAL A 43 -0.91 2.07 -3.52
N MET A 44 -2.18 2.47 -3.68
CA MET A 44 -2.80 2.58 -4.99
C MET A 44 -2.13 3.64 -5.88
N GLU A 45 -1.71 4.77 -5.31
CA GLU A 45 -0.97 5.81 -6.02
C GLU A 45 0.34 5.26 -6.59
N THR A 46 1.11 4.52 -5.79
CA THR A 46 2.35 3.89 -6.28
C THR A 46 2.08 2.89 -7.42
N HIS A 47 0.99 2.13 -7.34
CA HIS A 47 0.60 1.22 -8.43
C HIS A 47 0.26 1.96 -9.72
N GLN A 48 -0.49 3.06 -9.63
CA GLN A 48 -0.83 3.90 -10.77
C GLN A 48 0.42 4.53 -11.39
N GLU A 49 1.33 5.05 -10.56
CA GLU A 49 2.59 5.63 -11.02
C GLU A 49 3.43 4.59 -11.77
N LEU A 50 3.59 3.39 -11.22
CA LEU A 50 4.31 2.30 -11.86
C LEU A 50 3.68 1.89 -13.19
N TYR A 51 2.35 1.83 -13.25
CA TYR A 51 1.62 1.54 -14.48
C TYR A 51 1.89 2.59 -15.56
N HIS A 52 1.83 3.88 -15.21
CA HIS A 52 2.14 4.97 -16.13
C HIS A 52 3.59 4.91 -16.63
N ARG A 53 4.56 4.68 -15.73
CA ARG A 53 5.97 4.49 -16.10
C ARG A 53 6.17 3.31 -17.04
N LEU A 54 5.49 2.18 -16.78
CA LEU A 54 5.53 1.01 -17.66
C LEU A 54 4.95 1.33 -19.04
N GLN A 55 3.81 2.00 -19.11
CA GLN A 55 3.20 2.40 -20.38
C GLN A 55 4.14 3.30 -21.19
N GLN A 56 4.75 4.30 -20.55
CA GLN A 56 5.75 5.17 -21.19
C GLN A 56 6.92 4.36 -21.74
N LYS A 57 7.49 3.43 -20.96
CA LYS A 57 8.58 2.57 -21.40
C LYS A 57 8.21 1.67 -22.58
N VAL A 58 7.01 1.08 -22.57
CA VAL A 58 6.52 0.27 -23.69
C VAL A 58 6.37 1.12 -24.96
N GLN A 59 5.87 2.34 -24.83
CA GLN A 59 5.74 3.27 -25.95
C GLN A 59 7.13 3.67 -26.49
N GLU A 60 8.07 4.05 -25.61
CA GLU A 60 9.46 4.37 -25.98
C GLU A 60 10.10 3.22 -26.78
N LEU A 61 9.98 1.98 -26.31
CA LEU A 61 10.55 0.81 -26.99
C LEU A 61 9.92 0.56 -28.36
N ARG A 62 8.59 0.75 -28.50
CA ARG A 62 7.91 0.62 -29.80
C ARG A 62 8.38 1.69 -30.78
N SER A 63 8.48 2.95 -30.33
CA SER A 63 8.97 4.04 -31.18
C SER A 63 10.45 3.88 -31.55
N GLN A 64 11.29 3.33 -30.66
CA GLN A 64 12.68 2.99 -30.98
C GLN A 64 12.78 1.84 -31.98
N SER A 65 11.89 0.84 -31.88
CA SER A 65 11.81 -0.28 -32.84
C SER A 65 11.34 0.16 -34.23
N GLU A 66 10.51 1.20 -34.32
CA GLU A 66 10.03 1.74 -35.60
C GLU A 66 11.08 2.61 -36.32
N GLY A 67 12.13 3.06 -35.63
CA GLY A 67 13.19 3.89 -36.21
C GLY A 67 14.43 3.15 -36.73
N GLY A 68 14.51 1.81 -36.62
CA GLY A 68 15.78 1.09 -36.77
C GLY A 68 15.75 -0.30 -37.40
N ILE A 69 14.67 -0.69 -38.09
CA ILE A 69 14.62 -1.99 -38.78
C ILE A 69 14.16 -1.79 -40.21
N GLU A 70 15.12 -1.65 -41.11
CA GLU A 70 14.91 -2.00 -42.52
C GLU A 70 14.52 -3.50 -42.56
N PRO A 71 13.34 -3.89 -43.04
CA PRO A 71 12.94 -5.29 -43.07
C PRO A 71 13.59 -6.00 -44.26
N HIS A 72 14.91 -6.17 -44.23
CA HIS A 72 15.59 -7.13 -45.11
C HIS A 72 15.49 -8.53 -44.49
N GLY A 73 14.32 -9.16 -44.65
CA GLY A 73 14.08 -10.50 -44.15
C GLY A 73 12.70 -11.03 -44.51
N LYS A 74 12.63 -11.73 -45.65
CA LYS A 74 11.44 -12.35 -46.27
C LYS A 74 10.49 -13.03 -45.25
N PRO A 75 9.17 -12.93 -45.41
CA PRO A 75 8.23 -13.73 -44.62
C PRO A 75 8.24 -15.19 -45.10
N GLN A 76 8.99 -16.05 -44.44
CA GLN A 76 8.88 -17.50 -44.62
C GLN A 76 7.64 -17.99 -43.85
N ARG A 77 6.53 -18.17 -44.56
CA ARG A 77 5.32 -18.80 -44.04
C ARG A 77 5.62 -20.24 -43.64
N HIS A 78 5.74 -20.49 -42.33
CA HIS A 78 5.65 -21.84 -41.79
C HIS A 78 4.22 -22.09 -41.33
N ASN A 79 3.48 -22.87 -42.12
CA ASN A 79 2.26 -23.51 -41.67
C ASN A 79 2.65 -24.58 -40.64
N PHE A 80 2.27 -24.40 -39.38
CA PHE A 80 2.19 -25.50 -38.43
C PHE A 80 0.87 -25.38 -37.65
N THR A 81 -0.10 -26.16 -38.11
CA THR A 81 -1.15 -26.73 -37.27
C THR A 81 -0.50 -27.68 -36.25
N SER A 82 -0.65 -27.43 -34.95
CA SER A 82 -0.93 -28.52 -34.01
C SER A 82 -1.32 -27.98 -32.64
N ALA A 83 -2.32 -28.64 -32.07
CA ALA A 83 -3.02 -28.29 -30.85
C ALA A 83 -2.16 -28.46 -29.58
N ALA A 84 -2.55 -27.67 -28.57
CA ALA A 84 -2.55 -28.01 -27.15
C ALA A 84 -1.25 -28.59 -26.53
N HIS A 85 -0.38 -27.70 -26.06
CA HIS A 85 0.38 -27.95 -24.84
C HIS A 85 0.25 -26.76 -23.88
N LEU A 86 -0.88 -26.71 -23.18
CA LEU A 86 -1.08 -25.87 -22.00
C LEU A 86 -0.30 -26.47 -20.82
N HIS A 87 1.00 -26.19 -20.75
CA HIS A 87 1.75 -26.41 -19.52
C HIS A 87 1.26 -25.42 -18.46
N LYS A 88 0.44 -25.90 -17.53
CA LYS A 88 0.05 -25.16 -16.32
C LYS A 88 1.29 -24.98 -15.44
N PRO A 89 1.70 -23.77 -15.05
CA PRO A 89 2.54 -23.60 -13.87
C PRO A 89 1.67 -23.75 -12.62
N LYS A 90 1.72 -24.93 -12.00
CA LYS A 90 1.42 -25.09 -10.57
C LYS A 90 2.59 -24.49 -9.79
N LYS A 91 2.32 -23.47 -8.96
CA LYS A 91 2.72 -23.41 -7.54
C LYS A 91 2.27 -22.09 -6.91
N ASN A 92 1.26 -22.27 -6.07
CA ASN A 92 0.82 -21.48 -4.93
C ASN A 92 1.90 -20.54 -4.35
N MET A 93 1.78 -19.24 -4.58
CA MET A 93 2.43 -18.22 -3.75
C MET A 93 1.42 -17.78 -2.70
N ASN A 94 1.41 -18.49 -1.58
CA ASN A 94 0.75 -18.03 -0.37
C ASN A 94 1.54 -16.81 0.14
N PHE A 95 1.14 -15.61 -0.25
CA PHE A 95 1.52 -14.41 0.49
C PHE A 95 0.73 -14.40 1.79
N SER A 96 1.37 -14.85 2.88
CA SER A 96 0.91 -14.55 4.23
C SER A 96 1.54 -13.21 4.62
N PRO A 97 0.77 -12.11 4.71
CA PRO A 97 1.30 -10.92 5.34
C PRO A 97 1.56 -11.27 6.81
N LYS A 98 2.79 -11.06 7.28
CA LYS A 98 3.07 -11.10 8.71
C LYS A 98 2.41 -9.87 9.32
N PRO A 99 1.64 -9.99 10.41
CA PRO A 99 1.20 -8.82 11.13
C PRO A 99 2.42 -8.13 11.75
N LEU A 100 2.87 -7.04 11.13
CA LEU A 100 3.68 -6.04 11.81
C LEU A 100 2.70 -5.26 12.68
N TYR A 101 2.45 -5.76 13.89
CA TYR A 101 2.16 -4.98 15.11
C TYR A 101 1.88 -5.99 16.22
N SER A 102 2.92 -6.35 16.97
CA SER A 102 2.74 -6.92 18.31
C SER A 102 2.81 -5.75 19.28
N MET A 103 1.69 -5.04 19.43
CA MET A 103 1.53 -4.11 20.54
C MET A 103 1.40 -4.97 21.79
N LYS A 104 2.48 -5.02 22.57
CA LYS A 104 2.43 -5.57 23.92
C LYS A 104 1.43 -4.74 24.71
N GLN A 105 0.25 -5.29 24.96
CA GLN A 105 -0.69 -4.79 25.96
C GLN A 105 0.08 -4.62 27.29
N PRO A 106 0.10 -3.43 27.91
CA PRO A 106 0.55 -3.32 29.28
C PRO A 106 -0.47 -4.06 30.16
N GLN A 107 -0.02 -5.15 30.80
CA GLN A 107 -0.82 -5.83 31.81
C GLN A 107 -1.05 -4.88 32.98
N SER A 108 -2.32 -4.57 33.25
CA SER A 108 -2.75 -3.89 34.46
C SER A 108 -2.38 -4.77 35.67
N LYS A 109 -1.42 -4.29 36.46
CA LYS A 109 -1.14 -4.89 37.77
C LYS A 109 -2.27 -4.46 38.71
N GLN A 110 -3.15 -5.39 39.04
CA GLN A 110 -4.01 -5.26 40.21
C GLN A 110 -3.12 -5.17 41.46
N ARG A 111 -3.30 -4.11 42.25
CA ARG A 111 -2.99 -4.11 43.67
C ARG A 111 -3.92 -3.18 44.42
#